data_AF-A0A421CGU3-F1
#
_entry.id   AF-A0A421CGU3-F1
#
_cell.length_a   1.000
_cell.length_b   1.000
_cell.length_c   1.000
_cell.angle_alpha   90.00
_cell.angle_beta   90.00
_cell.angle_gamma   90.00
#
_symmetry.space_group_name_H-M   'P 1'
#
loop_
_entity.id
_entity.type
_entity.pdbx_description
1 polymer ?
#
loop_
_entity_poly.entity_id
_entity_poly.type
_entity_poly.pdbx_seq_one_letter_code
_entity_poly.pdbx_strand_id
1 'polypeptide(L)'
;MRRSIFFSVTLCILLFAGCTGPFHAVPLREALSLLPGDNSFQLAKGITAYFNNVQKEKVVSYELQSISERTTLIFFHESDPEVPGPLFELSHSELGVGEGQLLMVQPILSTTSFLPVETEFQSQCSRDSLSTLVRFTRLPYCLLISRADALYSAEHLPGKFLLEGDLLYHIGPNWIPSHSALYLGVDQETAMTDGNLGFNDGVTFGESYPFLTHGYNLIEEGVFVFPNTLQNDTYVSLFKYDTYESRWLKYWSTSFSGSRRYAGEITPQERRRISRFIFEVAGKGALWSVGFAWSGYWDLPFTERDLYSCVGIVEKAYESAGKNIVPFWEDMFYLNSFEQFSRTIPVPEITAGIGETIEFRVNSLLAEWNYIGYDKWSLSDHAWIWKSTNGVELETTSGTLTKKDDHCVFCWTPEMKGDYPVTFRFFGEFENLTVEKTHTLTIHVVEKTS
;
A
#
# COMPACT_ATOMS: atom_id res chain seq x y z
N MET A 1 -26.42 -16.39 45.06
CA MET A 1 -26.26 -17.29 43.89
C MET A 1 -26.09 -16.56 42.54
N ARG A 2 -26.66 -15.37 42.29
CA ARG A 2 -26.49 -14.65 41.00
C ARG A 2 -25.08 -14.10 40.68
N ARG A 3 -24.23 -13.86 41.68
CA ARG A 3 -22.85 -13.37 41.47
C ARG A 3 -21.85 -14.44 41.04
N SER A 4 -22.13 -15.72 41.34
CA SER A 4 -21.22 -16.82 41.00
C SER A 4 -21.31 -17.24 39.53
N ILE A 5 -22.48 -17.11 38.91
CA ILE A 5 -22.70 -17.46 37.50
C ILE A 5 -22.06 -16.42 36.58
N PHE A 6 -22.12 -15.13 36.94
CA PHE A 6 -21.45 -14.07 36.18
C PHE A 6 -19.92 -14.25 36.17
N PHE A 7 -19.32 -14.57 37.33
CA PHE A 7 -17.88 -14.83 37.40
C PHE A 7 -17.45 -16.05 36.59
N SER A 8 -18.25 -17.13 36.57
CA SER A 8 -17.94 -18.32 35.78
C SER A 8 -18.11 -18.11 34.27
N VAL A 9 -19.08 -17.31 33.82
CA VAL A 9 -19.25 -16.98 32.40
C VAL A 9 -18.15 -16.05 31.91
N THR A 10 -17.76 -15.03 32.69
CA THR A 10 -16.64 -14.14 32.34
C THR A 10 -15.30 -14.87 32.34
N LEU A 11 -15.08 -15.80 33.28
CA LEU A 11 -13.85 -16.62 33.32
C LEU A 11 -13.79 -17.62 32.16
N CYS A 12 -14.92 -18.23 31.76
CA CYS A 12 -14.96 -19.07 30.56
C CYS A 12 -14.74 -18.26 29.28
N ILE A 13 -15.30 -17.06 29.13
CA ILE A 13 -15.04 -16.20 27.97
C ILE A 13 -13.55 -15.80 27.91
N LEU A 14 -12.91 -15.51 29.05
CA LEU A 14 -11.47 -15.21 29.11
C LEU A 14 -10.58 -16.43 28.83
N LEU A 15 -11.00 -17.64 29.26
CA LEU A 15 -10.24 -18.88 29.01
C LEU A 15 -10.43 -19.43 27.59
N PHE A 16 -11.58 -19.19 26.94
CA PHE A 16 -11.80 -19.55 25.54
C PHE A 16 -11.29 -18.47 24.57
N ALA A 17 -11.31 -17.18 24.95
CA ALA A 17 -10.61 -16.12 24.21
C ALA A 17 -9.07 -16.25 24.33
N GLY A 18 -8.58 -16.85 25.42
CA GLY A 18 -7.16 -17.12 25.64
C GLY A 18 -6.59 -18.36 24.94
N CYS A 19 -7.38 -19.11 24.15
CA CYS A 19 -6.92 -20.35 23.53
C CYS A 19 -7.08 -20.45 22.00
N THR A 20 -7.49 -19.37 21.30
CA THR A 20 -7.53 -19.36 19.82
C THR A 20 -7.17 -18.00 19.19
N GLY A 21 -6.14 -17.34 19.68
CA GLY A 21 -5.47 -16.26 18.96
C GLY A 21 -3.97 -16.34 19.20
N PRO A 22 -3.10 -16.38 18.18
CA PRO A 22 -1.67 -16.36 18.41
C PRO A 22 -1.32 -14.97 18.94
N PHE A 23 -1.07 -14.87 20.24
CA PHE A 23 -0.25 -13.79 20.75
C PHE A 23 1.13 -13.95 20.10
N HIS A 24 1.47 -13.10 19.12
CA HIS A 24 2.88 -12.97 18.78
C HIS A 24 3.59 -12.35 19.98
N ALA A 25 4.69 -13.00 20.37
CA ALA A 25 5.57 -12.46 21.39
C ALA A 25 6.00 -11.04 21.00
N VAL A 26 6.09 -10.14 21.99
CA VAL A 26 6.86 -8.88 21.84
C VAL A 26 8.16 -9.23 21.11
N PRO A 27 8.55 -8.49 20.04
CA PRO A 27 9.78 -8.80 19.31
C PRO A 27 10.92 -8.97 20.31
N LEU A 28 11.55 -10.15 20.31
CA LEU A 28 12.64 -10.39 21.22
C LEU A 28 13.81 -9.55 20.75
N ARG A 29 14.21 -8.58 21.58
CA ARG A 29 15.41 -7.80 21.33
C ARG A 29 16.62 -8.70 21.50
N GLU A 30 17.30 -8.97 20.40
CA GLU A 30 18.51 -9.77 20.35
C GLU A 30 19.76 -8.89 20.39
N ALA A 31 20.88 -9.47 20.80
CA ALA A 31 22.15 -8.78 20.93
C ALA A 31 23.27 -9.54 20.22
N LEU A 32 24.01 -8.84 19.37
CA LEU A 32 25.20 -9.32 18.68
C LEU A 32 26.44 -8.74 19.36
N SER A 33 27.38 -9.60 19.71
CA SER A 33 28.70 -9.19 20.21
C SER A 33 29.66 -9.08 19.03
N LEU A 34 30.07 -7.87 18.68
CA LEU A 34 31.02 -7.58 17.63
C LEU A 34 32.43 -7.59 18.20
N LEU A 35 33.31 -8.44 17.67
CA LEU A 35 34.71 -8.49 18.06
C LEU A 35 35.58 -7.69 17.08
N PRO A 36 36.79 -7.24 17.47
CA PRO A 36 37.69 -6.57 16.55
C PRO A 36 37.97 -7.40 15.29
N GLY A 37 37.81 -6.79 14.11
CA GLY A 37 37.90 -7.44 12.80
C GLY A 37 36.57 -7.47 12.03
N ASP A 38 36.44 -8.44 11.13
CA ASP A 38 35.23 -8.64 10.33
C ASP A 38 34.33 -9.69 11.00
N ASN A 39 33.04 -9.38 11.09
CA ASN A 39 32.05 -10.23 11.74
C ASN A 39 30.91 -10.56 10.75
N SER A 40 30.36 -11.77 10.84
CA SER A 40 29.23 -12.25 10.03
C SER A 40 28.21 -12.96 10.91
N PHE A 41 26.94 -12.57 10.79
CA PHE A 41 25.84 -13.11 11.57
C PHE A 41 24.67 -13.47 10.66
N GLN A 42 24.23 -14.73 10.71
CA GLN A 42 22.97 -15.13 10.13
C GLN A 42 21.84 -14.70 11.08
N LEU A 43 21.11 -13.65 10.71
CA LEU A 43 20.04 -13.10 11.55
C LEU A 43 18.76 -13.92 11.40
N ALA A 44 18.47 -14.35 10.16
CA ALA A 44 17.36 -15.21 9.82
C ALA A 44 17.71 -16.04 8.58
N LYS A 45 16.84 -16.99 8.23
CA LYS A 45 17.00 -17.75 6.98
C LYS A 45 17.04 -16.79 5.79
N GLY A 46 18.09 -16.87 4.97
CA GLY A 46 18.31 -15.98 3.84
C GLY A 46 18.70 -14.54 4.17
N ILE A 47 19.00 -14.21 5.43
CA ILE A 47 19.40 -12.85 5.86
C ILE A 47 20.69 -12.94 6.66
N THR A 48 21.79 -12.46 6.06
CA THR A 48 23.10 -12.39 6.71
C THR A 48 23.52 -10.94 6.84
N ALA A 49 24.00 -10.55 8.02
CA ALA A 49 24.59 -9.24 8.27
C ALA A 49 26.10 -9.33 8.51
N TYR A 50 26.86 -8.45 7.87
CA TYR A 50 28.30 -8.34 7.97
C TYR A 50 28.68 -6.99 8.57
N PHE A 51 29.58 -7.01 9.54
CA PHE A 51 30.18 -5.82 10.15
C PHE A 51 31.68 -5.86 9.92
N ASN A 52 32.17 -4.96 9.06
CA ASN A 52 33.58 -4.97 8.64
C ASN A 52 34.40 -3.93 9.39
N ASN A 53 35.67 -4.23 9.65
CA ASN A 53 36.63 -3.34 10.30
C ASN A 53 36.19 -2.84 11.69
N VAL A 54 35.57 -3.70 12.51
CA VAL A 54 35.24 -3.37 13.90
C VAL A 54 36.54 -3.13 14.68
N GLN A 55 36.67 -1.98 15.33
CA GLN A 55 37.94 -1.57 15.98
C GLN A 55 38.06 -2.05 17.43
N LYS A 56 36.94 -2.22 18.12
CA LYS A 56 36.85 -2.60 19.53
C LYS A 56 35.64 -3.49 19.73
N GLU A 57 35.62 -4.25 20.82
CA GLU A 57 34.44 -5.01 21.20
C GLU A 57 33.23 -4.08 21.42
N LYS A 58 32.11 -4.39 20.78
CA LYS A 58 30.86 -3.64 20.86
C LYS A 58 29.68 -4.60 20.92
N VAL A 59 28.57 -4.13 21.48
CA VAL A 59 27.30 -4.85 21.44
C VAL A 59 26.31 -4.06 20.62
N VAL A 60 25.65 -4.73 19.69
CA VAL A 60 24.61 -4.16 18.85
C VAL A 60 23.32 -4.90 19.11
N SER A 61 22.23 -4.17 19.31
CA SER A 61 20.90 -4.77 19.48
C SER A 61 20.10 -4.69 18.19
N TYR A 62 19.35 -5.75 17.91
CA TYR A 62 18.45 -5.81 16.77
C TYR A 62 17.15 -6.52 17.11
N GLU A 63 16.12 -6.26 16.32
CA GLU A 63 14.81 -6.89 16.37
C GLU A 63 14.44 -7.38 14.97
N LEU A 64 13.84 -8.56 14.91
CA LEU A 64 13.25 -9.13 13.70
C LEU A 64 11.75 -9.27 13.91
N GLN A 65 10.98 -8.80 12.94
CA GLN A 65 9.54 -8.92 12.95
C GLN A 65 9.06 -9.41 11.59
N SER A 66 8.37 -10.55 11.56
CA SER A 66 7.60 -10.96 10.38
C SER A 66 6.27 -10.18 10.41
N ILE A 67 6.08 -9.29 9.44
CA ILE A 67 4.83 -8.53 9.27
C ILE A 67 3.80 -9.42 8.56
N SER A 68 4.27 -10.23 7.62
CA SER A 68 3.46 -11.22 6.92
C SER A 68 4.34 -12.37 6.44
N GLU A 69 3.73 -13.38 5.81
CA GLU A 69 4.49 -14.43 5.12
C GLU A 69 5.44 -13.86 4.06
N ARG A 70 5.16 -12.67 3.51
CA ARG A 70 5.93 -12.08 2.41
C ARG A 70 6.89 -10.99 2.86
N THR A 71 6.72 -10.47 4.08
CA THR A 71 7.41 -9.27 4.53
C THR A 71 8.03 -9.43 5.90
N THR A 72 9.32 -9.13 5.98
CA THR A 72 10.11 -9.11 7.21
C THR A 72 10.69 -7.73 7.44
N LEU A 73 10.62 -7.27 8.67
CA LEU A 73 11.24 -6.06 9.16
C LEU A 73 12.45 -6.41 10.01
N ILE A 74 13.54 -5.70 9.79
CA ILE A 74 14.75 -5.76 10.60
C ILE A 74 15.00 -4.38 11.17
N PHE A 75 15.07 -4.27 12.48
CA PHE A 75 15.39 -3.03 13.15
C PHE A 75 16.70 -3.17 13.91
N PHE A 76 17.68 -2.34 13.56
CA PHE A 76 18.88 -2.18 14.35
C PHE A 76 18.77 -0.89 15.15
N HIS A 77 18.88 -1.04 16.46
CA HIS A 77 18.75 0.09 17.37
C HIS A 77 20.00 0.96 17.36
N GLU A 78 19.87 2.14 17.96
CA GLU A 78 20.99 3.04 18.18
C GLU A 78 22.09 2.30 18.94
N SER A 79 23.32 2.46 18.44
CA SER A 79 24.52 1.83 18.98
C SER A 79 25.60 2.88 19.18
N ASP A 80 26.73 2.46 19.74
CA ASP A 80 27.93 3.29 19.78
C ASP A 80 28.30 3.81 18.37
N PRO A 81 28.60 5.11 18.18
CA PRO A 81 28.98 5.69 16.90
C PRO A 81 30.24 5.07 16.25
N GLU A 82 31.07 4.37 17.01
CA GLU A 82 32.21 3.60 16.50
C GLU A 82 31.79 2.27 15.82
N VAL A 83 30.52 1.87 15.90
CA VAL A 83 30.01 0.67 15.22
C VAL A 83 29.85 0.95 13.72
N PRO A 84 30.48 0.16 12.84
CA PRO A 84 30.30 0.32 11.41
C PRO A 84 28.87 -0.05 11.00
N GLY A 85 28.34 0.61 9.97
CA GLY A 85 27.07 0.20 9.37
C GLY A 85 27.18 -1.21 8.76
N PRO A 86 26.15 -2.05 8.90
CA PRO A 86 26.17 -3.41 8.39
C PRO A 86 25.98 -3.46 6.88
N LEU A 87 26.57 -4.49 6.28
CA LEU A 87 26.23 -4.98 4.96
C LEU A 87 25.32 -6.19 5.12
N PHE A 88 24.17 -6.15 4.47
CA PHE A 88 23.27 -7.28 4.35
C PHE A 88 23.50 -8.03 3.06
N GLU A 89 23.44 -9.35 3.15
CA GLU A 89 23.27 -10.25 2.04
C GLU A 89 21.95 -10.99 2.20
N LEU A 90 21.10 -10.83 1.21
CA LEU A 90 19.74 -11.37 1.18
C LEU A 90 19.66 -12.44 0.09
N SER A 91 19.58 -13.69 0.49
CA SER A 91 19.50 -14.83 -0.44
C SER A 91 18.06 -14.98 -0.95
N HIS A 92 17.86 -14.76 -2.26
CA HIS A 92 16.52 -14.82 -2.87
C HIS A 92 15.89 -16.19 -2.72
N SER A 93 16.67 -17.25 -2.93
CA SER A 93 16.18 -18.63 -2.84
C SER A 93 15.79 -19.03 -1.41
N GLU A 94 16.59 -18.64 -0.42
CA GLU A 94 16.33 -18.96 0.98
C GLU A 94 15.16 -18.15 1.56
N LEU A 95 14.96 -16.93 1.07
CA LEU A 95 13.80 -16.09 1.32
C LEU A 95 12.54 -16.56 0.56
N GLY A 96 12.69 -17.53 -0.35
CA GLY A 96 11.57 -18.09 -1.12
C GLY A 96 11.03 -17.14 -2.17
N VAL A 97 11.88 -16.32 -2.79
CA VAL A 97 11.52 -15.56 -4.00
C VAL A 97 11.29 -16.56 -5.13
N GLY A 98 10.06 -16.63 -5.62
CA GLY A 98 9.68 -17.53 -6.70
C GLY A 98 10.03 -17.00 -8.08
N GLU A 99 9.80 -17.82 -9.10
CA GLU A 99 9.86 -17.38 -10.49
C GLU A 99 8.88 -16.22 -10.75
N GLY A 100 9.33 -15.18 -11.45
CA GLY A 100 8.52 -13.99 -11.72
C GLY A 100 8.25 -13.12 -10.50
N GLN A 101 9.02 -13.31 -9.41
CA GLN A 101 9.01 -12.45 -8.24
C GLN A 101 10.38 -11.78 -8.06
N LEU A 102 10.39 -10.73 -7.26
CA LEU A 102 11.61 -10.02 -6.88
C LEU A 102 11.59 -9.68 -5.40
N LEU A 103 12.77 -9.44 -4.86
CA LEU A 103 12.94 -8.92 -3.51
C LEU A 103 12.90 -7.39 -3.55
N MET A 104 11.89 -6.80 -2.92
CA MET A 104 11.88 -5.39 -2.60
C MET A 104 12.60 -5.20 -1.28
N VAL A 105 13.55 -4.27 -1.27
CA VAL A 105 14.32 -3.96 -0.07
C VAL A 105 14.30 -2.47 0.16
N GLN A 106 13.80 -2.10 1.34
CA GLN A 106 13.45 -0.75 1.68
C GLN A 106 14.08 -0.35 3.02
N PRO A 107 14.93 0.69 3.03
CA PRO A 107 15.22 1.40 4.27
C PRO A 107 14.05 2.34 4.65
N ILE A 108 13.55 2.25 5.89
CA ILE A 108 12.37 3.02 6.38
C ILE A 108 12.76 4.31 7.11
N LEU A 109 13.92 4.38 7.76
CA LEU A 109 14.27 5.56 8.54
C LEU A 109 14.60 6.74 7.62
N SER A 110 13.69 7.71 7.56
CA SER A 110 13.91 9.05 7.06
C SER A 110 14.29 10.00 8.21
N THR A 111 14.92 11.11 7.87
CA THR A 111 15.59 12.12 8.72
C THR A 111 14.72 12.82 9.78
N THR A 112 13.51 12.35 10.08
CA THR A 112 12.60 12.94 11.07
C THR A 112 12.34 12.04 12.28
N SER A 113 12.89 10.82 12.32
CA SER A 113 12.90 10.00 13.53
C SER A 113 14.24 10.16 14.25
N PHE A 114 14.30 11.12 15.18
CA PHE A 114 15.40 11.42 16.10
C PHE A 114 16.58 12.22 15.50
N LEU A 115 16.93 13.29 16.23
CA LEU A 115 17.94 14.33 16.02
C LEU A 115 18.91 14.15 14.82
N PRO A 116 19.12 15.20 13.99
CA PRO A 116 20.14 15.17 12.95
C PRO A 116 21.51 15.13 13.61
N VAL A 117 22.09 13.94 13.72
CA VAL A 117 23.54 13.81 13.81
C VAL A 117 24.04 14.05 12.39
N GLU A 118 25.01 14.95 12.23
CA GLU A 118 25.54 15.49 10.97
C GLU A 118 26.25 14.45 10.05
N THR A 119 25.85 13.18 10.10
CA THR A 119 26.49 12.09 9.39
C THR A 119 25.47 11.26 8.63
N GLU A 120 25.46 11.45 7.32
CA GLU A 120 24.52 10.85 6.38
C GLU A 120 24.52 9.31 6.40
N PHE A 121 23.32 8.72 6.29
CA PHE A 121 23.12 7.32 5.96
C PHE A 121 23.25 7.16 4.44
N GLN A 122 24.15 6.30 3.95
CA GLN A 122 24.16 5.90 2.55
C GLN A 122 23.77 4.43 2.45
N SER A 123 22.62 4.16 1.80
CA SER A 123 22.24 2.82 1.39
C SER A 123 22.63 2.56 -0.07
N GLN A 124 23.08 1.34 -0.36
CA GLN A 124 23.30 0.86 -1.73
C GLN A 124 22.67 -0.51 -1.88
N CYS A 125 21.82 -0.69 -2.90
CA CYS A 125 21.16 -1.96 -3.20
C CYS A 125 21.68 -2.55 -4.51
N SER A 126 22.08 -3.82 -4.51
CA SER A 126 22.46 -4.57 -5.72
C SER A 126 21.30 -5.41 -6.25
N ARG A 127 21.16 -5.49 -7.58
CA ARG A 127 20.12 -6.24 -8.30
C ARG A 127 20.33 -7.77 -8.30
N ASP A 128 21.54 -8.26 -8.07
CA ASP A 128 22.00 -9.60 -8.49
C ASP A 128 20.91 -10.70 -8.39
N SER A 129 20.73 -11.46 -9.47
CA SER A 129 19.57 -12.35 -9.68
C SER A 129 19.46 -13.51 -8.69
N LEU A 130 20.50 -13.71 -7.87
CA LEU A 130 20.54 -14.71 -6.81
C LEU A 130 20.50 -14.09 -5.41
N SER A 131 20.90 -12.83 -5.26
CA SER A 131 21.03 -12.18 -3.96
C SER A 131 20.96 -10.66 -4.03
N THR A 132 20.41 -10.03 -2.99
CA THR A 132 20.46 -8.57 -2.85
C THR A 132 21.44 -8.19 -1.75
N LEU A 133 22.41 -7.34 -2.11
CA LEU A 133 23.33 -6.74 -1.15
C LEU A 133 22.82 -5.36 -0.76
N VAL A 134 22.69 -5.09 0.55
CA VAL A 134 22.32 -3.77 1.07
C VAL A 134 23.34 -3.28 2.09
N ARG A 135 24.05 -2.20 1.79
CA ARG A 135 25.05 -1.63 2.70
C ARG A 135 24.52 -0.39 3.40
N PHE A 136 24.72 -0.28 4.71
CA PHE A 136 24.50 0.95 5.48
C PHE A 136 25.81 1.54 5.98
N THR A 137 25.83 2.85 6.24
CA THR A 137 27.01 3.54 6.78
C THR A 137 27.02 3.62 8.31
N ARG A 138 25.85 3.68 8.98
CA ARG A 138 25.69 3.83 10.45
C ARG A 138 24.36 3.24 10.97
N LEU A 139 24.23 3.15 12.30
CA LEU A 139 23.02 2.78 13.06
C LEU A 139 22.39 4.02 13.74
N PRO A 140 21.08 4.02 14.09
CA PRO A 140 20.07 2.97 13.87
C PRO A 140 19.61 2.88 12.40
N TYR A 141 19.00 1.76 12.02
CA TYR A 141 18.21 1.67 10.78
C TYR A 141 17.06 0.67 10.91
N CYS A 142 16.13 0.81 9.98
CA CYS A 142 15.01 -0.09 9.78
C CYS A 142 15.01 -0.54 8.33
N LEU A 143 15.09 -1.86 8.10
CA LEU A 143 15.08 -2.47 6.78
C LEU A 143 13.84 -3.34 6.63
N LEU A 144 13.01 -3.03 5.67
CA LEU A 144 11.87 -3.82 5.24
C LEU A 144 12.26 -4.64 4.01
N ILE A 145 11.97 -5.93 4.07
CA ILE A 145 12.27 -6.90 3.03
C ILE A 145 10.95 -7.56 2.64
N SER A 146 10.52 -7.38 1.41
CA SER A 146 9.23 -7.88 0.91
C SER A 146 9.41 -8.65 -0.40
N ARG A 147 8.63 -9.71 -0.58
CA ARG A 147 8.54 -10.43 -1.87
C ARG A 147 7.41 -9.86 -2.71
N ALA A 148 7.74 -9.27 -3.86
CA ALA A 148 6.78 -8.67 -4.77
C ALA A 148 6.71 -9.44 -6.08
N ASP A 149 5.55 -9.39 -6.74
CA ASP A 149 5.42 -9.94 -8.08
C ASP A 149 6.04 -8.97 -9.10
N ALA A 150 6.73 -9.52 -10.09
CA ALA A 150 7.31 -8.72 -11.17
C ALA A 150 6.25 -8.19 -12.15
N LEU A 151 5.05 -8.80 -12.17
CA LEU A 151 3.95 -8.43 -13.03
C LEU A 151 2.68 -8.15 -12.21
N TYR A 152 2.06 -6.99 -12.42
CA TYR A 152 0.73 -6.67 -11.90
C TYR A 152 -0.26 -6.40 -13.03
N SER A 153 -1.51 -6.83 -12.83
CA SER A 153 -2.63 -6.43 -13.68
C SER A 153 -3.09 -5.01 -13.30
N ALA A 154 -3.37 -4.19 -14.30
CA ALA A 154 -3.92 -2.86 -14.11
C ALA A 154 -5.15 -2.67 -14.99
N GLU A 155 -6.31 -2.52 -14.32
CA GLU A 155 -7.60 -2.24 -14.93
C GLU A 155 -8.11 -0.88 -14.47
N HIS A 156 -8.18 0.04 -15.41
CA HIS A 156 -8.45 1.45 -15.16
C HIS A 156 -9.95 1.70 -15.31
N LEU A 157 -10.73 1.04 -14.45
CA LEU A 157 -12.18 1.12 -14.48
C LEU A 157 -12.66 2.56 -14.21
N PRO A 158 -13.50 3.15 -15.07
CA PRO A 158 -14.23 4.38 -14.79
C PRO A 158 -14.99 4.32 -13.46
N GLY A 159 -15.10 5.46 -12.76
CA GLY A 159 -15.67 5.47 -11.41
C GLY A 159 -17.13 5.01 -11.36
N LYS A 160 -17.89 5.22 -12.45
CA LYS A 160 -19.27 4.69 -12.61
C LYS A 160 -19.39 3.17 -12.44
N PHE A 161 -18.30 2.42 -12.60
CA PHE A 161 -18.26 0.97 -12.43
C PHE A 161 -17.76 0.53 -11.05
N LEU A 162 -17.27 1.47 -10.24
CA LEU A 162 -16.77 1.21 -8.90
C LEU A 162 -17.89 1.27 -7.88
N LEU A 163 -17.58 0.77 -6.69
CA LEU A 163 -18.45 0.85 -5.52
C LEU A 163 -17.80 1.70 -4.44
N GLU A 164 -18.62 2.42 -3.68
CA GLU A 164 -18.20 3.18 -2.49
C GLU A 164 -17.31 2.30 -1.58
N GLY A 165 -16.11 2.79 -1.24
CA GLY A 165 -15.10 2.08 -0.47
C GLY A 165 -14.12 1.22 -1.29
N ASP A 166 -14.28 1.09 -2.61
CA ASP A 166 -13.25 0.44 -3.45
C ASP A 166 -11.90 1.20 -3.33
N LEU A 167 -10.80 0.45 -3.34
CA LEU A 167 -9.46 0.96 -3.08
C LEU A 167 -8.75 1.35 -4.37
N LEU A 168 -7.94 2.39 -4.30
CA LEU A 168 -7.13 2.89 -5.41
C LEU A 168 -5.65 2.81 -5.02
N TYR A 169 -4.83 2.21 -5.88
CA TYR A 169 -3.40 2.02 -5.61
C TYR A 169 -2.52 2.53 -6.73
N HIS A 170 -1.56 3.37 -6.37
CA HIS A 170 -0.49 3.79 -7.25
C HIS A 170 0.80 3.02 -6.91
N ILE A 171 1.67 2.85 -7.90
CA ILE A 171 2.92 2.11 -7.82
C ILE A 171 4.10 3.08 -8.07
N GLY A 172 4.76 3.49 -7.00
CA GLY A 172 6.03 4.23 -7.05
C GLY A 172 7.25 3.30 -7.10
N PRO A 173 8.46 3.86 -7.31
CA PRO A 173 9.72 3.11 -7.20
C PRO A 173 9.86 2.42 -5.84
N ASN A 174 10.28 1.16 -5.83
CA ASN A 174 10.43 0.30 -4.64
C ASN A 174 9.21 0.23 -3.71
N TRP A 175 8.05 0.76 -4.12
CA TRP A 175 6.78 0.86 -3.38
C TRP A 175 6.76 1.72 -2.10
N ILE A 176 7.34 2.94 -2.12
CA ILE A 176 7.53 3.70 -0.87
C ILE A 176 7.18 5.19 -0.91
N PRO A 177 6.17 5.60 -0.12
CA PRO A 177 4.88 4.91 -0.10
C PRO A 177 4.25 5.07 -1.48
N SER A 178 3.85 3.95 -2.09
CA SER A 178 3.34 3.99 -3.46
C SER A 178 1.97 4.65 -3.61
N HIS A 179 1.30 4.94 -2.48
CA HIS A 179 0.05 5.69 -2.32
C HIS A 179 -1.23 4.87 -2.51
N SER A 180 -2.16 5.07 -1.57
CA SER A 180 -3.46 4.42 -1.49
C SER A 180 -4.55 5.44 -1.20
N ALA A 181 -5.73 5.19 -1.75
CA ALA A 181 -6.91 6.04 -1.59
C ALA A 181 -8.19 5.22 -1.63
N LEU A 182 -9.32 5.89 -1.38
CA LEU A 182 -10.66 5.30 -1.45
C LEU A 182 -11.49 5.99 -2.51
N TYR A 183 -12.11 5.20 -3.37
CA TYR A 183 -13.25 5.65 -4.14
C TYR A 183 -14.46 5.84 -3.21
N LEU A 184 -15.08 7.02 -3.25
CA LEU A 184 -16.23 7.35 -2.41
C LEU A 184 -17.52 7.26 -3.21
N GLY A 185 -17.53 7.76 -4.44
CA GLY A 185 -18.69 7.71 -5.34
C GLY A 185 -19.92 8.47 -4.85
N VAL A 186 -19.80 9.30 -3.81
CA VAL A 186 -20.89 10.09 -3.25
C VAL A 186 -20.38 11.43 -2.74
N ASP A 187 -21.21 12.47 -2.78
CA ASP A 187 -20.90 13.74 -2.13
C ASP A 187 -21.05 13.69 -0.59
N GLN A 188 -20.62 14.76 0.06
CA GLN A 188 -20.67 14.86 1.52
C GLN A 188 -22.09 14.76 2.07
N GLU A 189 -23.07 15.42 1.43
CA GLU A 189 -24.46 15.41 1.91
C GLU A 189 -25.03 13.99 1.90
N THR A 190 -24.80 13.25 0.82
CA THR A 190 -25.22 11.86 0.67
C THR A 190 -24.50 10.97 1.67
N ALA A 191 -23.19 11.11 1.85
CA ALA A 191 -22.39 10.32 2.80
C ALA A 191 -22.87 10.44 4.26
N MET A 192 -23.43 11.60 4.65
CA MET A 192 -23.91 11.85 6.01
C MET A 192 -25.28 11.25 6.32
N THR A 193 -25.93 10.61 5.35
CA THR A 193 -27.21 9.92 5.54
C THR A 193 -27.12 8.45 5.14
N ASP A 194 -28.15 7.66 5.45
CA ASP A 194 -28.33 6.30 4.91
C ASP A 194 -29.32 6.30 3.73
N GLY A 195 -29.64 7.47 3.17
CA GLY A 195 -30.43 7.60 1.95
C GLY A 195 -29.59 7.23 0.72
N ASN A 196 -30.25 6.74 -0.33
CA ASN A 196 -29.63 6.44 -1.62
C ASN A 196 -28.39 5.52 -1.51
N LEU A 197 -28.46 4.48 -0.68
CA LEU A 197 -27.41 3.46 -0.63
C LEU A 197 -27.23 2.82 -2.02
N GLY A 198 -25.98 2.73 -2.47
CA GLY A 198 -25.65 2.26 -3.81
C GLY A 198 -25.71 3.33 -4.91
N PHE A 199 -26.03 4.58 -4.57
CA PHE A 199 -25.80 5.69 -5.49
C PHE A 199 -24.30 5.84 -5.80
N ASN A 200 -23.99 6.22 -7.03
CA ASN A 200 -22.63 6.43 -7.51
C ASN A 200 -22.57 7.67 -8.42
N ASP A 201 -21.82 8.69 -8.01
CA ASP A 201 -21.58 9.93 -8.77
C ASP A 201 -20.50 9.82 -9.83
N GLY A 202 -19.74 8.73 -9.84
CA GLY A 202 -18.69 8.44 -10.82
C GLY A 202 -17.35 9.12 -10.54
N VAL A 203 -17.25 10.11 -9.65
CA VAL A 203 -16.11 11.03 -9.65
C VAL A 203 -15.42 11.22 -8.30
N THR A 204 -16.12 10.93 -7.19
CA THR A 204 -15.65 11.30 -5.85
C THR A 204 -14.69 10.26 -5.26
N PHE A 205 -13.54 10.72 -4.76
CA PHE A 205 -12.56 9.88 -4.05
C PHE A 205 -11.91 10.67 -2.90
N GLY A 206 -11.30 9.98 -1.93
CA GLY A 206 -10.62 10.59 -0.80
C GLY A 206 -9.31 9.90 -0.46
N GLU A 207 -8.33 10.67 -0.01
CA GLU A 207 -6.98 10.18 0.27
C GLU A 207 -6.25 11.06 1.29
N SER A 208 -5.16 10.53 1.84
CA SER A 208 -4.24 11.30 2.68
C SER A 208 -2.90 11.45 1.95
N TYR A 209 -2.43 12.68 1.72
CA TYR A 209 -1.31 12.93 0.82
C TYR A 209 -0.22 13.81 1.48
N PRO A 210 1.08 13.47 1.32
CA PRO A 210 2.19 14.34 1.71
C PRO A 210 2.49 15.38 0.65
N PHE A 211 2.46 16.66 1.01
CA PHE A 211 2.97 17.73 0.16
C PHE A 211 4.03 18.56 0.89
N LEU A 212 5.30 18.35 0.52
CA LEU A 212 6.42 19.19 0.94
C LEU A 212 6.49 20.47 0.09
N THR A 213 5.95 21.58 0.58
CA THR A 213 6.32 22.92 0.07
C THR A 213 7.68 23.32 0.62
N HIS A 214 8.70 23.31 -0.25
CA HIS A 214 9.96 24.00 0.02
C HIS A 214 9.72 25.52 -0.01
N GLY A 215 9.37 26.11 1.13
CA GLY A 215 9.25 27.56 1.28
C GLY A 215 8.12 27.96 2.22
N TYR A 216 8.50 28.51 3.36
CA TYR A 216 7.67 29.07 4.43
C TYR A 216 6.32 29.65 3.96
N ASN A 217 5.22 28.94 4.29
CA ASN A 217 3.92 29.43 4.82
C ASN A 217 2.63 28.69 4.39
N LEU A 218 2.68 27.52 3.74
CA LEU A 218 1.44 26.75 3.46
C LEU A 218 1.72 25.24 3.59
N ILE A 219 1.25 24.63 4.67
CA ILE A 219 1.23 23.16 4.86
C ILE A 219 -0.06 22.64 4.20
N GLU A 220 0.07 21.94 3.06
CA GLU A 220 -1.03 21.18 2.43
C GLU A 220 -0.78 19.67 2.57
N GLU A 221 -0.54 19.24 3.81
CA GLU A 221 -0.37 17.84 4.18
C GLU A 221 -1.61 17.40 4.96
N GLY A 222 -2.40 16.47 4.44
CA GLY A 222 -3.68 16.17 5.06
C GLY A 222 -4.53 15.10 4.40
N VAL A 223 -5.72 14.91 4.95
CA VAL A 223 -6.79 14.10 4.37
C VAL A 223 -7.69 15.01 3.54
N PHE A 224 -7.90 14.63 2.29
CA PHE A 224 -8.67 15.40 1.32
C PHE A 224 -9.73 14.54 0.64
N VAL A 225 -10.82 15.19 0.24
CA VAL A 225 -11.85 14.61 -0.62
C VAL A 225 -11.94 15.41 -1.91
N PHE A 226 -12.06 14.68 -3.02
CA PHE A 226 -12.08 15.19 -4.38
C PHE A 226 -13.39 14.80 -5.08
N PRO A 227 -13.95 15.65 -5.97
CA PRO A 227 -13.50 17.02 -6.24
C PRO A 227 -13.62 17.91 -5.00
N ASN A 228 -12.62 18.76 -4.75
CA ASN A 228 -12.54 19.51 -3.50
C ASN A 228 -13.61 20.61 -3.46
N THR A 229 -14.67 20.39 -2.70
CA THR A 229 -15.78 21.33 -2.49
C THR A 229 -15.59 22.21 -1.25
N LEU A 230 -14.53 22.01 -0.45
CA LEU A 230 -14.26 22.83 0.73
C LEU A 230 -13.94 24.27 0.30
N GLN A 231 -14.57 25.23 0.98
CA GLN A 231 -14.46 26.66 0.65
C GLN A 231 -12.99 27.10 0.62
N ASN A 232 -12.68 27.87 -0.42
CA ASN A 232 -11.38 28.44 -0.81
C ASN A 232 -10.58 29.19 0.27
N ASP A 233 -11.15 29.37 1.46
CA ASP A 233 -10.67 30.33 2.44
C ASP A 233 -9.68 29.68 3.43
N THR A 234 -9.62 28.35 3.46
CA THR A 234 -8.80 27.58 4.42
C THR A 234 -7.65 26.80 3.79
N TYR A 235 -7.69 26.53 2.48
CA TYR A 235 -6.69 25.72 1.76
C TYR A 235 -6.43 26.32 0.37
N VAL A 236 -5.18 26.33 -0.10
CA VAL A 236 -4.85 26.88 -1.42
C VAL A 236 -5.21 25.87 -2.52
N SER A 237 -5.60 26.41 -3.67
CA SER A 237 -6.25 25.74 -4.80
C SER A 237 -5.30 24.85 -5.63
N LEU A 238 -4.33 24.13 -5.06
CA LEU A 238 -3.44 23.27 -5.86
C LEU A 238 -4.19 22.09 -6.51
N PHE A 239 -5.25 21.58 -5.86
CA PHE A 239 -5.97 20.38 -6.30
C PHE A 239 -7.45 20.59 -6.63
N LYS A 240 -7.87 21.83 -6.87
CA LYS A 240 -9.29 22.22 -6.98
C LYS A 240 -10.06 21.56 -8.14
N TYR A 241 -9.36 20.85 -9.03
CA TYR A 241 -9.93 20.25 -10.24
C TYR A 241 -9.60 18.76 -10.41
N ASP A 242 -9.09 18.11 -9.37
CA ASP A 242 -8.81 16.68 -9.46
C ASP A 242 -10.10 15.88 -9.28
N THR A 243 -10.38 15.03 -10.26
CA THR A 243 -11.45 14.04 -10.23
C THR A 243 -10.80 12.66 -10.33
N TYR A 244 -11.58 11.61 -10.05
CA TYR A 244 -11.11 10.25 -10.24
C TYR A 244 -10.54 10.03 -11.66
N GLU A 245 -11.24 10.49 -12.69
CA GLU A 245 -10.83 10.38 -14.09
C GLU A 245 -9.53 11.15 -14.38
N SER A 246 -9.40 12.38 -13.86
CA SER A 246 -8.21 13.19 -14.16
C SER A 246 -6.98 12.66 -13.44
N ARG A 247 -7.09 12.30 -12.17
CA ARG A 247 -5.94 11.85 -11.37
C ARG A 247 -5.58 10.40 -11.69
N TRP A 248 -6.50 9.47 -11.45
CA TRP A 248 -6.19 8.04 -11.45
C TRP A 248 -6.19 7.42 -12.85
N LEU A 249 -7.13 7.83 -13.70
CA LEU A 249 -7.23 7.28 -15.06
C LEU A 249 -6.35 8.00 -16.08
N LYS A 250 -5.83 9.19 -15.76
CA LYS A 250 -4.98 9.99 -16.65
C LYS A 250 -3.61 10.28 -16.06
N TYR A 251 -3.47 11.14 -15.04
CA TYR A 251 -2.16 11.58 -14.54
C TYR A 251 -1.31 10.43 -14.00
N TRP A 252 -1.92 9.49 -13.29
CA TRP A 252 -1.22 8.36 -12.65
C TRP A 252 -1.35 7.05 -13.42
N SER A 253 -1.99 7.07 -14.57
CA SER A 253 -2.33 5.86 -15.32
C SER A 253 -1.13 4.94 -15.60
N THR A 254 0.05 5.47 -15.91
CA THR A 254 1.25 4.64 -16.22
C THR A 254 1.79 3.85 -15.03
N SER A 255 1.34 4.18 -13.82
CA SER A 255 1.79 3.62 -12.55
C SER A 255 0.63 3.23 -11.65
N PHE A 256 -0.61 3.32 -12.13
CA PHE A 256 -1.82 2.95 -11.41
C PHE A 256 -2.08 1.46 -11.58
N SER A 257 -2.16 0.70 -10.50
CA SER A 257 -2.44 -0.75 -10.57
C SER A 257 -3.93 -1.09 -10.68
N GLY A 258 -4.76 -0.10 -11.02
CA GLY A 258 -6.20 -0.25 -11.08
C GLY A 258 -6.88 -0.12 -9.72
N SER A 259 -8.21 -0.07 -9.78
CA SER A 259 -9.07 -0.16 -8.61
C SER A 259 -9.08 -1.59 -8.06
N ARG A 260 -9.26 -1.72 -6.75
CA ARG A 260 -9.28 -3.00 -6.04
C ARG A 260 -10.42 -3.04 -5.04
N ARG A 261 -10.78 -4.24 -4.62
CA ARG A 261 -11.87 -4.50 -3.69
C ARG A 261 -11.36 -5.22 -2.46
N TYR A 262 -11.97 -4.93 -1.32
CA TYR A 262 -11.82 -5.75 -0.13
C TYR A 262 -12.24 -7.19 -0.44
N ALA A 263 -11.42 -8.16 -0.03
CA ALA A 263 -11.66 -9.57 -0.34
C ALA A 263 -12.84 -10.16 0.45
N GLY A 264 -13.23 -9.54 1.57
CA GLY A 264 -14.35 -9.96 2.39
C GLY A 264 -15.68 -9.30 2.00
N GLU A 265 -16.76 -9.74 2.63
CA GLU A 265 -18.10 -9.18 2.42
C GLU A 265 -18.25 -7.82 3.10
N ILE A 266 -18.82 -6.86 2.36
CA ILE A 266 -19.17 -5.54 2.85
C ILE A 266 -20.56 -5.11 2.34
N THR A 267 -21.43 -4.76 3.27
CA THR A 267 -22.80 -4.30 3.01
C THR A 267 -22.81 -2.84 2.52
N PRO A 268 -23.90 -2.39 1.84
CA PRO A 268 -24.03 -0.98 1.45
C PRO A 268 -23.93 0.00 2.64
N GLN A 269 -24.43 -0.38 3.81
CA GLN A 269 -24.34 0.44 5.02
C GLN A 269 -22.90 0.53 5.55
N GLU A 270 -22.15 -0.56 5.49
CA GLU A 270 -20.73 -0.56 5.86
C GLU A 270 -19.91 0.29 4.87
N ARG A 271 -20.17 0.19 3.56
CA ARG A 271 -19.58 1.09 2.54
C ARG A 271 -19.87 2.56 2.86
N ARG A 272 -21.12 2.87 3.22
CA ARG A 272 -21.52 4.23 3.65
C ARG A 272 -20.76 4.72 4.88
N ARG A 273 -20.45 3.84 5.84
CA ARG A 273 -19.64 4.20 7.02
C ARG A 273 -18.20 4.52 6.63
N ILE A 274 -17.62 3.76 5.71
CA ILE A 274 -16.26 4.00 5.18
C ILE A 274 -16.17 5.40 4.59
N SER A 275 -17.09 5.79 3.69
CA SER A 275 -17.04 7.12 3.08
C SER A 275 -17.29 8.24 4.09
N ARG A 276 -18.28 8.05 4.98
CA ARG A 276 -18.63 9.01 6.02
C ARG A 276 -17.42 9.32 6.90
N PHE A 277 -16.65 8.29 7.29
CA PHE A 277 -15.43 8.46 8.07
C PHE A 277 -14.42 9.38 7.35
N ILE A 278 -14.19 9.17 6.06
CA ILE A 278 -13.27 10.01 5.27
C ILE A 278 -13.72 11.47 5.26
N PHE A 279 -15.01 11.72 5.02
CA PHE A 279 -15.57 13.08 5.05
C PHE A 279 -15.47 13.73 6.44
N GLU A 280 -15.75 12.99 7.52
CA GLU A 280 -15.64 13.50 8.89
C GLU A 280 -14.20 13.88 9.25
N VAL A 281 -13.24 13.03 8.88
CA VAL A 281 -11.81 13.26 9.13
C VAL A 281 -11.28 14.44 8.30
N ALA A 282 -11.64 14.51 7.02
CA ALA A 282 -11.29 15.65 6.16
C ALA A 282 -11.93 16.96 6.68
N GLY A 283 -13.19 16.92 7.11
CA GLY A 283 -13.91 18.08 7.66
C GLY A 283 -13.32 18.60 8.99
N LYS A 284 -12.66 17.74 9.76
CA LYS A 284 -11.91 18.13 10.97
C LYS A 284 -10.49 18.64 10.67
N GLY A 285 -10.05 18.60 9.41
CA GLY A 285 -8.74 19.07 8.98
C GLY A 285 -7.58 18.18 9.43
N ALA A 286 -7.78 16.87 9.43
CA ALA A 286 -6.72 15.91 9.77
C ALA A 286 -5.50 16.07 8.85
N LEU A 287 -4.31 15.92 9.44
CA LEU A 287 -3.04 16.12 8.76
C LEU A 287 -2.46 14.79 8.28
N TRP A 288 -1.51 14.88 7.35
CA TRP A 288 -0.79 13.70 6.88
C TRP A 288 0.40 13.38 7.81
N SER A 289 0.75 12.09 7.93
CA SER A 289 1.97 11.64 8.60
C SER A 289 2.57 10.39 7.96
N VAL A 290 3.91 10.26 7.95
CA VAL A 290 4.63 9.08 7.43
C VAL A 290 4.37 7.87 8.31
N GLY A 291 4.00 6.72 7.71
CA GLY A 291 4.16 5.39 8.32
C GLY A 291 3.27 5.10 9.54
N PHE A 292 2.53 6.08 10.05
CA PHE A 292 1.58 5.88 11.13
C PHE A 292 0.20 5.56 10.56
N ALA A 293 -0.28 4.37 10.87
CA ALA A 293 -1.70 4.01 10.73
C ALA A 293 -2.56 4.60 11.87
N TRP A 294 -1.93 5.29 12.84
CA TRP A 294 -2.56 5.69 14.09
C TRP A 294 -2.12 7.09 14.54
N SER A 295 -3.03 8.07 14.53
CA SER A 295 -3.15 9.02 15.63
C SER A 295 -4.08 8.41 16.68
N GLY A 296 -3.55 8.06 17.84
CA GLY A 296 -4.37 7.52 18.92
C GLY A 296 -3.64 6.94 20.11
N TYR A 297 -2.31 6.73 20.00
CA TYR A 297 -1.53 6.17 21.11
C TYR A 297 -0.50 7.11 21.72
N TRP A 298 -0.13 8.20 21.04
CA TRP A 298 0.77 9.22 21.59
C TRP A 298 0.21 10.58 21.24
N ASP A 299 -0.08 11.40 22.25
CA ASP A 299 -0.22 12.84 22.09
C ASP A 299 1.10 13.32 21.47
N LEU A 300 1.17 13.44 20.14
CA LEU A 300 2.29 14.13 19.52
C LEU A 300 2.18 15.57 20.02
N PRO A 301 3.18 16.10 20.74
CA PRO A 301 3.00 17.27 21.61
C PRO A 301 2.81 18.59 20.86
N PHE A 302 2.46 18.54 19.58
CA PHE A 302 2.46 19.65 18.64
C PHE A 302 1.12 19.85 17.90
N THR A 303 0.14 18.94 18.00
CA THR A 303 -1.18 19.12 17.35
C THR A 303 -2.31 18.34 18.03
N GLU A 304 -3.49 18.97 18.14
CA GLU A 304 -4.75 18.32 18.56
C GLU A 304 -5.49 17.64 17.39
N ARG A 305 -4.98 17.78 16.15
CA ARG A 305 -5.58 17.20 14.95
C ARG A 305 -5.15 15.75 14.75
N ASP A 306 -6.06 14.92 14.25
CA ASP A 306 -5.75 13.55 13.85
C ASP A 306 -4.70 13.52 12.73
N LEU A 307 -3.92 12.44 12.69
CA LEU A 307 -2.84 12.22 11.74
C LEU A 307 -3.04 10.89 11.04
N TYR A 308 -3.01 10.91 9.71
CA TYR A 308 -3.13 9.68 8.92
C TYR A 308 -2.08 9.64 7.81
N SER A 309 -1.50 8.46 7.58
CA SER A 309 -0.82 8.18 6.32
C SER A 309 -1.83 7.82 5.22
N CYS A 310 -1.37 7.78 3.96
CA CYS A 310 -2.19 7.32 2.83
C CYS A 310 -2.77 5.92 3.06
N VAL A 311 -2.02 5.03 3.73
CA VAL A 311 -2.48 3.67 4.06
C VAL A 311 -3.31 3.67 5.34
N GLY A 312 -2.88 4.45 6.34
CA GLY A 312 -3.54 4.57 7.63
C GLY A 312 -4.98 5.08 7.55
N ILE A 313 -5.24 6.09 6.71
CA ILE A 313 -6.59 6.60 6.55
C ILE A 313 -7.53 5.54 5.95
N VAL A 314 -7.01 4.73 5.02
CA VAL A 314 -7.77 3.68 4.33
C VAL A 314 -8.12 2.56 5.31
N GLU A 315 -7.16 2.07 6.11
CA GLU A 315 -7.46 1.08 7.16
C GLU A 315 -8.48 1.61 8.15
N LYS A 316 -8.30 2.83 8.64
CA LYS A 316 -9.18 3.42 9.66
C LYS A 316 -10.61 3.61 9.16
N ALA A 317 -10.77 3.92 7.87
CA ALA A 317 -12.08 3.97 7.26
C ALA A 317 -12.75 2.58 7.26
N TYR A 318 -12.03 1.52 6.91
CA TYR A 318 -12.54 0.14 7.00
C TYR A 318 -12.83 -0.28 8.45
N GLU A 319 -11.95 0.07 9.40
CA GLU A 319 -12.14 -0.19 10.84
C GLU A 319 -13.42 0.46 11.37
N SER A 320 -13.73 1.68 10.91
CA SER A 320 -14.97 2.39 11.29
C SER A 320 -16.25 1.61 10.90
N ALA A 321 -16.14 0.74 9.90
CA ALA A 321 -17.20 -0.16 9.45
C ALA A 321 -17.10 -1.57 10.06
N GLY A 322 -16.17 -1.81 11.00
CA GLY A 322 -15.93 -3.12 11.61
C GLY A 322 -15.22 -4.11 10.68
N LYS A 323 -14.48 -3.62 9.67
CA LYS A 323 -13.68 -4.42 8.73
C LYS A 323 -12.21 -4.06 8.91
N ASN A 324 -11.32 -4.96 8.53
CA ASN A 324 -9.88 -4.72 8.52
C ASN A 324 -9.33 -5.27 7.21
N ILE A 325 -8.53 -4.49 6.48
CA ILE A 325 -7.81 -5.00 5.32
C ILE A 325 -6.54 -5.67 5.82
N VAL A 326 -5.81 -4.99 6.71
CA VAL A 326 -4.66 -5.55 7.43
C VAL A 326 -5.08 -5.80 8.89
N PRO A 327 -4.82 -6.99 9.47
CA PRO A 327 -5.22 -7.28 10.83
C PRO A 327 -4.57 -6.34 11.86
N PHE A 328 -5.39 -5.75 12.74
CA PHE A 328 -5.04 -4.88 13.87
C PHE A 328 -3.74 -5.22 14.64
N TRP A 329 -3.42 -6.51 14.79
CA TRP A 329 -2.27 -6.99 15.56
C TRP A 329 -0.95 -6.95 14.78
N GLU A 330 -1.01 -6.86 13.45
CA GLU A 330 0.13 -6.62 12.54
C GLU A 330 0.48 -5.11 12.48
N ASP A 331 -0.40 -4.23 12.98
CA ASP A 331 -0.38 -2.77 12.77
C ASP A 331 0.40 -1.96 13.82
N MET A 332 1.12 -2.60 14.74
CA MET A 332 1.67 -1.87 15.89
C MET A 332 2.80 -0.88 15.56
N PHE A 333 3.44 -0.92 14.38
CA PHE A 333 4.60 -0.04 14.12
C PHE A 333 4.76 0.51 12.70
N TYR A 334 4.32 -0.19 11.64
CA TYR A 334 4.48 0.33 10.27
C TYR A 334 3.56 -0.40 9.29
N LEU A 335 2.65 0.34 8.66
CA LEU A 335 1.84 -0.19 7.56
C LEU A 335 2.25 0.46 6.23
N ASN A 336 2.51 -0.37 5.23
CA ASN A 336 2.84 0.07 3.89
C ASN A 336 1.74 -0.30 2.89
N SER A 337 1.74 0.37 1.74
CA SER A 337 0.78 0.09 0.67
C SER A 337 0.96 -1.30 0.06
N PHE A 338 2.15 -1.93 0.23
CA PHE A 338 2.40 -3.30 -0.23
C PHE A 338 1.49 -4.31 0.46
N GLU A 339 1.51 -4.28 1.79
CA GLU A 339 0.76 -5.22 2.62
C GLU A 339 -0.74 -5.04 2.40
N GLN A 340 -1.22 -3.79 2.34
CA GLN A 340 -2.61 -3.48 2.05
C GLN A 340 -3.02 -3.97 0.65
N PHE A 341 -2.24 -3.67 -0.39
CA PHE A 341 -2.49 -4.13 -1.75
C PHE A 341 -2.58 -5.66 -1.80
N SER A 342 -1.64 -6.37 -1.18
CA SER A 342 -1.53 -7.83 -1.23
C SER A 342 -2.73 -8.56 -0.61
N ARG A 343 -3.53 -7.88 0.23
CA ARG A 343 -4.74 -8.40 0.89
C ARG A 343 -6.03 -7.98 0.20
N THR A 344 -5.93 -7.23 -0.89
CA THR A 344 -7.09 -6.86 -1.73
C THR A 344 -7.09 -7.64 -3.02
N ILE A 345 -8.23 -7.68 -3.69
CA ILE A 345 -8.41 -8.35 -4.99
C ILE A 345 -8.67 -7.31 -6.09
N PRO A 346 -8.35 -7.58 -7.36
CA PRO A 346 -8.84 -6.75 -8.45
C PRO A 346 -10.37 -6.74 -8.42
N VAL A 347 -10.99 -5.68 -8.95
CA VAL A 347 -12.46 -5.60 -9.01
C VAL A 347 -13.01 -6.82 -9.76
N PRO A 348 -13.82 -7.67 -9.10
CA PRO A 348 -14.26 -8.94 -9.69
C PRO A 348 -15.44 -8.76 -10.65
N GLU A 349 -16.21 -7.68 -10.47
CA GLU A 349 -17.44 -7.46 -11.21
C GLU A 349 -17.81 -5.97 -11.34
N ILE A 350 -18.46 -5.65 -12.45
CA ILE A 350 -19.04 -4.34 -12.76
C ILE A 350 -20.46 -4.51 -13.31
N THR A 351 -21.27 -3.45 -13.24
CA THR A 351 -22.62 -3.43 -13.84
C THR A 351 -22.67 -2.39 -14.96
N ALA A 352 -23.32 -2.73 -16.08
CA ALA A 352 -23.52 -1.84 -17.23
C ALA A 352 -24.92 -2.04 -17.83
N GLY A 353 -25.45 -1.00 -18.49
CA GLY A 353 -26.73 -1.08 -19.19
C GLY A 353 -26.62 -1.69 -20.59
N ILE A 354 -27.70 -2.31 -21.08
CA ILE A 354 -27.82 -2.65 -22.50
C ILE A 354 -27.62 -1.39 -23.37
N GLY A 355 -26.80 -1.51 -24.41
CA GLY A 355 -26.45 -0.45 -25.34
C GLY A 355 -25.52 0.62 -24.77
N GLU A 356 -25.03 0.45 -23.53
CA GLU A 356 -23.99 1.30 -22.95
C GLU A 356 -22.61 0.84 -23.43
N THR A 357 -21.81 1.76 -23.96
CA THR A 357 -20.42 1.45 -24.28
C THR A 357 -19.58 1.36 -23.00
N ILE A 358 -19.05 0.17 -22.75
CA ILE A 358 -18.07 -0.14 -21.72
C ILE A 358 -16.70 0.05 -22.35
N GLU A 359 -15.96 1.05 -21.88
CA GLU A 359 -14.63 1.36 -22.37
C GLU A 359 -13.71 1.68 -21.21
N PHE A 360 -12.54 1.05 -21.17
CA PHE A 360 -11.50 1.33 -20.17
C PHE A 360 -10.10 0.90 -20.61
N ARG A 361 -9.09 1.53 -20.01
CA ARG A 361 -7.68 1.19 -20.20
C ARG A 361 -7.33 -0.09 -19.41
N VAL A 362 -6.53 -0.94 -20.02
CA VAL A 362 -5.99 -2.18 -19.42
C VAL A 362 -4.51 -2.26 -19.77
N ASN A 363 -3.65 -2.49 -18.78
CA ASN A 363 -2.21 -2.67 -19.01
C ASN A 363 -1.59 -3.67 -18.05
N SER A 364 -0.41 -4.14 -18.44
CA SER A 364 0.51 -4.85 -17.58
C SER A 364 1.47 -3.86 -16.94
N LEU A 365 1.69 -3.96 -15.64
CA LEU A 365 2.74 -3.23 -14.94
C LEU A 365 3.89 -4.20 -14.67
N LEU A 366 5.00 -4.04 -15.40
CA LEU A 366 6.15 -4.94 -15.38
C LEU A 366 7.34 -4.29 -14.67
N ALA A 367 7.94 -5.02 -13.73
CA ALA A 367 9.08 -4.57 -12.96
C ALA A 367 10.34 -4.46 -13.84
N GLU A 368 11.08 -3.36 -13.68
CA GLU A 368 12.32 -3.09 -14.37
C GLU A 368 13.30 -2.38 -13.43
N TRP A 369 14.52 -2.87 -13.37
CA TRP A 369 15.59 -2.26 -12.57
C TRP A 369 16.16 -1.05 -13.32
N ASN A 370 15.98 0.14 -12.75
CA ASN A 370 16.33 1.39 -13.42
C ASN A 370 17.02 2.38 -12.51
N TYR A 371 17.86 3.23 -13.10
CA TYR A 371 18.42 4.41 -12.44
C TYR A 371 17.33 5.44 -12.19
N ILE A 372 17.17 5.88 -10.94
CA ILE A 372 16.15 6.84 -10.50
C ILE A 372 16.73 8.17 -10.00
N GLY A 373 18.04 8.35 -10.04
CA GLY A 373 18.73 9.56 -9.56
C GLY A 373 19.07 9.53 -8.07
N TYR A 374 19.97 10.43 -7.65
CA TYR A 374 20.45 10.54 -6.26
C TYR A 374 19.60 11.50 -5.39
N ASP A 375 18.61 12.17 -5.98
CA ASP A 375 18.17 13.48 -5.49
C ASP A 375 16.69 13.53 -5.08
N LYS A 376 15.89 12.48 -5.34
CA LYS A 376 14.45 12.50 -5.02
C LYS A 376 14.05 11.71 -3.78
N TRP A 377 14.85 10.70 -3.40
CA TRP A 377 14.49 9.73 -2.36
C TRP A 377 15.72 9.11 -1.65
N SER A 378 16.82 9.86 -1.58
CA SER A 378 18.08 9.71 -0.79
C SER A 378 18.63 8.32 -0.40
N LEU A 379 18.22 7.21 -1.02
CA LEU A 379 18.52 5.87 -0.51
C LEU A 379 19.03 4.88 -1.57
N SER A 380 18.77 5.10 -2.86
CA SER A 380 19.42 4.32 -3.93
C SER A 380 19.39 5.05 -5.26
N ASP A 381 20.47 4.90 -6.03
CA ASP A 381 20.56 5.44 -7.38
C ASP A 381 19.80 4.59 -8.40
N HIS A 382 19.54 3.32 -8.06
CA HIS A 382 18.71 2.39 -8.80
C HIS A 382 17.58 1.82 -7.94
N ALA A 383 16.46 1.50 -8.57
CA ALA A 383 15.29 0.93 -7.93
C ALA A 383 14.53 0.02 -8.90
N TRP A 384 13.72 -0.88 -8.35
CA TRP A 384 12.67 -1.52 -9.12
C TRP A 384 11.57 -0.51 -9.38
N ILE A 385 11.26 -0.29 -10.66
CA ILE A 385 10.12 0.51 -11.10
C ILE A 385 9.20 -0.37 -11.92
N TRP A 386 7.89 -0.16 -11.81
CA TRP A 386 6.93 -0.86 -12.65
C TRP A 386 6.55 0.03 -13.82
N LYS A 387 6.78 -0.47 -15.04
CA LYS A 387 6.42 0.23 -16.27
C LYS A 387 5.15 -0.35 -16.86
N SER A 388 4.26 0.54 -17.32
CA SER A 388 3.10 0.17 -18.11
C SER A 388 3.54 -0.40 -19.47
N THR A 389 2.95 -1.53 -19.84
CA THR A 389 3.09 -2.15 -21.15
C THR A 389 1.74 -2.58 -21.71
N ASN A 390 1.66 -2.69 -23.03
CA ASN A 390 0.51 -3.23 -23.74
C ASN A 390 0.48 -4.78 -23.80
N GLY A 391 1.23 -5.44 -22.91
CA GLY A 391 1.30 -6.90 -22.77
C GLY A 391 0.02 -7.49 -22.20
N VAL A 392 -1.09 -7.33 -22.93
CA VAL A 392 -2.43 -7.79 -22.55
C VAL A 392 -3.10 -8.44 -23.76
N GLU A 393 -3.74 -9.56 -23.53
CA GLU A 393 -4.59 -10.27 -24.48
C GLU A 393 -5.98 -10.48 -23.91
N LEU A 394 -6.98 -10.43 -24.79
CA LEU A 394 -8.37 -10.75 -24.46
C LEU A 394 -8.63 -12.20 -24.86
N GLU A 395 -8.94 -13.07 -23.90
CA GLU A 395 -9.19 -14.49 -24.14
C GLU A 395 -10.66 -14.78 -24.46
N THR A 396 -11.55 -13.86 -24.11
CA THR A 396 -12.99 -13.96 -24.35
C THR A 396 -13.41 -13.28 -25.65
N THR A 397 -14.57 -13.65 -26.20
CA THR A 397 -15.12 -13.04 -27.42
C THR A 397 -15.93 -11.77 -27.17
N SER A 398 -16.30 -11.48 -25.91
CA SER A 398 -17.03 -10.27 -25.55
C SER A 398 -16.12 -9.06 -25.59
N GLY A 399 -16.36 -8.17 -26.55
CA GLY A 399 -15.63 -6.92 -26.71
C GLY A 399 -14.43 -7.02 -27.62
N THR A 400 -13.66 -5.94 -27.63
CA THR A 400 -12.45 -5.79 -28.42
C THR A 400 -11.35 -5.17 -27.58
N LEU A 401 -10.11 -5.55 -27.85
CA LEU A 401 -8.94 -5.00 -27.19
C LEU A 401 -8.06 -4.31 -28.24
N THR A 402 -7.96 -2.98 -28.15
CA THR A 402 -7.13 -2.18 -29.07
C THR A 402 -5.80 -1.87 -28.41
N LYS A 403 -4.69 -2.33 -29.01
CA LYS A 403 -3.34 -2.05 -28.52
C LYS A 403 -2.95 -0.59 -28.77
N LYS A 404 -2.35 0.04 -27.76
CA LYS A 404 -1.67 1.35 -27.80
C LYS A 404 -0.20 1.13 -27.43
N ASP A 405 0.58 2.20 -27.31
CA ASP A 405 2.03 2.11 -27.10
C ASP A 405 2.36 1.40 -25.77
N ASP A 406 1.80 1.88 -24.66
CA ASP A 406 2.09 1.41 -23.29
C ASP A 406 0.89 0.74 -22.60
N HIS A 407 -0.23 0.57 -23.29
CA HIS A 407 -1.46 -0.02 -22.75
C HIS A 407 -2.37 -0.57 -23.86
N CYS A 408 -3.48 -1.17 -23.46
CA CYS A 408 -4.60 -1.54 -24.31
C CYS A 408 -5.87 -0.81 -23.89
N VAL A 409 -6.83 -0.68 -24.80
CA VAL A 409 -8.18 -0.18 -24.51
C VAL A 409 -9.17 -1.30 -24.78
N PHE A 410 -9.87 -1.73 -23.74
CA PHE A 410 -11.01 -2.63 -23.87
C PHE A 410 -12.24 -1.79 -24.25
N CYS A 411 -13.02 -2.26 -25.23
CA CYS A 411 -14.26 -1.62 -25.65
C CYS A 411 -15.31 -2.67 -26.00
N TRP A 412 -16.51 -2.53 -25.44
CA TRP A 412 -17.65 -3.39 -25.73
C TRP A 412 -18.98 -2.67 -25.51
N THR A 413 -19.96 -2.91 -26.39
CA THR A 413 -21.34 -2.44 -26.22
C THR A 413 -22.26 -3.65 -26.21
N PRO A 414 -22.79 -4.08 -25.05
CA PRO A 414 -23.61 -5.27 -24.96
C PRO A 414 -25.04 -5.01 -25.46
N GLU A 415 -25.60 -5.96 -26.19
CA GLU A 415 -26.95 -5.88 -26.77
C GLU A 415 -28.00 -6.67 -25.98
N MET A 416 -27.56 -7.57 -25.10
CA MET A 416 -28.42 -8.47 -24.35
C MET A 416 -28.07 -8.47 -22.88
N LYS A 417 -29.07 -8.66 -22.02
CA LYS A 417 -28.88 -8.84 -20.58
C LYS A 417 -28.22 -10.19 -20.28
N GLY A 418 -27.43 -10.22 -19.22
CA GLY A 418 -26.76 -11.42 -18.74
C GLY A 418 -25.46 -11.10 -18.02
N ASP A 419 -24.82 -12.16 -17.51
CA ASP A 419 -23.53 -12.07 -16.86
C ASP A 419 -22.46 -12.58 -17.82
N TYR A 420 -21.49 -11.72 -18.12
CA TYR A 420 -20.47 -12.00 -19.13
C TYR A 420 -19.09 -12.00 -18.47
N PRO A 421 -18.44 -13.17 -18.32
CA PRO A 421 -17.05 -13.20 -17.89
C PRO A 421 -16.17 -12.69 -19.04
N VAL A 422 -15.33 -11.70 -18.74
CA VAL A 422 -14.33 -11.14 -19.64
C VAL A 422 -12.95 -11.44 -19.07
N THR A 423 -12.18 -12.27 -19.77
CA THR A 423 -10.89 -12.76 -19.27
C THR A 423 -9.73 -12.09 -20.01
N PHE A 424 -8.82 -11.52 -19.25
CA PHE A 424 -7.61 -10.87 -19.72
C PHE A 424 -6.38 -11.69 -19.30
N ARG A 425 -5.48 -11.94 -20.25
CA ARG A 425 -4.13 -12.49 -20.00
C ARG A 425 -3.13 -11.35 -20.05
N PHE A 426 -2.48 -11.09 -18.93
CA PHE A 426 -1.40 -10.11 -18.75
C PHE A 426 -0.08 -10.83 -18.86
N PHE A 427 0.89 -10.28 -19.59
CA PHE A 427 2.20 -10.90 -19.76
C PHE A 427 3.31 -9.89 -20.02
N GLY A 428 4.55 -10.31 -19.79
CA GLY A 428 5.76 -9.55 -20.07
C GLY A 428 7.02 -10.40 -19.93
N GLU A 429 8.16 -9.84 -20.29
CA GLU A 429 9.47 -10.49 -20.11
C GLU A 429 10.19 -9.89 -18.90
N PHE A 430 10.39 -10.70 -17.86
CA PHE A 430 11.11 -10.33 -16.65
C PHE A 430 12.34 -11.25 -16.52
N GLU A 431 13.53 -10.65 -16.52
CA GLU A 431 14.81 -11.38 -16.41
C GLU A 431 14.98 -12.55 -17.41
N ASN A 432 14.57 -12.33 -18.66
CA ASN A 432 14.56 -13.32 -19.75
C ASN A 432 13.56 -14.47 -19.56
N LEU A 433 12.63 -14.35 -18.62
CA LEU A 433 11.51 -15.26 -18.41
C LEU A 433 10.21 -14.58 -18.79
N THR A 434 9.33 -15.32 -19.47
CA THR A 434 7.95 -14.87 -19.67
C THR A 434 7.20 -15.03 -18.35
N VAL A 435 6.69 -13.91 -17.83
CA VAL A 435 5.78 -13.88 -16.69
C VAL A 435 4.38 -13.58 -17.19
N GLU A 436 3.37 -14.26 -16.64
CA GLU A 436 1.98 -14.04 -17.01
C GLU A 436 1.02 -14.20 -15.83
N LYS A 437 -0.12 -13.52 -15.94
CA LYS A 437 -1.23 -13.57 -14.99
C LYS A 437 -2.55 -13.48 -15.75
N THR A 438 -3.59 -14.09 -15.20
CA THR A 438 -4.94 -14.01 -15.75
C THR A 438 -5.87 -13.36 -14.74
N HIS A 439 -6.77 -12.49 -15.21
CA HIS A 439 -7.87 -11.96 -14.43
C HIS A 439 -9.18 -12.07 -15.22
N THR A 440 -10.26 -12.37 -14.53
CA THR A 440 -11.61 -12.42 -15.11
C THR A 440 -12.48 -11.38 -14.43
N LEU A 441 -12.98 -10.42 -15.22
CA LEU A 441 -13.95 -9.42 -14.82
C LEU A 441 -15.35 -9.87 -15.24
N THR A 442 -16.28 -9.98 -14.30
CA THR A 442 -17.69 -10.28 -14.62
C THR A 442 -18.44 -8.99 -14.92
N ILE A 443 -19.04 -8.89 -16.11
CA ILE A 443 -19.86 -7.74 -16.50
C ILE A 443 -21.34 -8.14 -16.40
N HIS A 444 -22.04 -7.57 -15.43
CA HIS A 444 -23.49 -7.70 -15.28
C HIS A 444 -24.19 -6.71 -16.20
N VAL A 445 -24.80 -7.21 -17.27
CA VAL A 445 -25.56 -6.38 -18.21
C VAL A 445 -27.03 -6.39 -17.81
N VAL A 446 -27.53 -5.22 -17.41
CA VAL A 446 -28.90 -5.02 -16.94
C VAL A 446 -29.72 -4.18 -17.93
N GLU A 447 -31.05 -4.28 -17.85
CA GLU A 447 -31.92 -3.36 -18.57
C GLU A 447 -31.66 -1.93 -18.05
N LYS A 448 -31.53 -0.94 -18.94
CA LYS A 448 -31.37 0.46 -18.54
C LYS A 448 -32.54 0.82 -17.61
N THR A 449 -32.25 1.11 -16.36
CA THR A 449 -33.21 1.75 -15.46
C THR A 449 -33.47 3.14 -16.02
N SER A 450 -34.67 3.30 -16.57
CA SER A 450 -35.21 4.54 -17.14
C SER A 450 -35.28 5.68 -16.15
#